data_AF-A0A419GP38-F1
#
_entry.id   AF-A0A419GP38-F1
#
_cell.length_a   1.000
_cell.length_b   1.000
_cell.length_c   1.000
_cell.angle_alpha   90.00
_cell.angle_beta   90.00
_cell.angle_gamma   90.00
#
_symmetry.space_group_name_H-M   'P 1'
#
loop_
_entity.id
_entity.type
_entity.pdbx_description
1 polymer ?
#
loop_
_entity_poly.entity_id
_entity_poly.type
_entity_poly.pdbx_seq_one_letter_code
_entity_poly.pdbx_strand_id
1 'polypeptide(L)'
;MSEDKLIKKLHEIMSKSSQSLDDATLLYKKSSYDSSASLAYYAVFHAIQALLLTKGLAFSKHTQVKGAFNKEFIHTGIFPKSFTGIVERLFKDRQIGDYEYSDAKDKHPLERASDLHAEFESIHPFIDGNGRIGRLLLSIFTMKNGYCPVIIPPIRRAEYISALQKTNKRDLNALRTLLLSVVYEEMKSLLKLVESLVK
;
A
#
# COMPACT_ATOMS: atom_id res chain seq x y z
N MET A 1 2.50 -34.63 -20.00
CA MET A 1 1.14 -34.20 -20.39
C MET A 1 1.13 -34.16 -21.92
N SER A 2 0.13 -34.71 -22.60
CA SER A 2 0.06 -34.59 -24.07
C SER A 2 -0.06 -33.11 -24.46
N GLU A 3 0.47 -32.75 -25.63
CA GLU A 3 0.55 -31.36 -26.11
C GLU A 3 -0.84 -30.69 -26.17
N ASP A 4 -1.85 -31.40 -26.68
CA ASP A 4 -3.24 -30.94 -26.69
C ASP A 4 -3.81 -30.67 -25.30
N LYS A 5 -3.43 -31.51 -24.31
CA LYS A 5 -3.87 -31.35 -22.93
C LYS A 5 -3.18 -30.17 -22.24
N LEU A 6 -1.93 -29.86 -22.63
CA LEU A 6 -1.20 -28.68 -22.19
C LEU A 6 -1.85 -27.40 -22.73
N ILE A 7 -2.08 -27.34 -24.04
CA ILE A 7 -2.68 -26.17 -24.70
C ILE A 7 -4.06 -25.89 -24.12
N LYS A 8 -4.90 -26.92 -23.97
CA LYS A 8 -6.22 -26.77 -23.34
C LYS A 8 -6.12 -26.16 -21.94
N LYS A 9 -5.19 -26.66 -21.12
CA LYS A 9 -5.01 -26.16 -19.75
C LYS A 9 -4.46 -24.74 -19.70
N LEU A 10 -3.58 -24.36 -20.63
CA LEU A 10 -3.11 -22.98 -20.77
C LEU A 10 -4.26 -22.04 -21.11
N HIS A 11 -5.12 -22.41 -22.06
CA HIS A 11 -6.32 -21.62 -22.39
C HIS A 11 -7.26 -21.45 -21.20
N GLU A 12 -7.52 -22.52 -20.43
CA GLU A 12 -8.36 -22.45 -19.23
C GLU A 12 -7.79 -21.48 -18.18
N ILE A 13 -6.48 -21.52 -17.92
CA ILE A 13 -5.83 -20.63 -16.95
C ILE A 13 -5.83 -19.18 -17.45
N MET A 14 -5.53 -18.96 -18.74
CA MET A 14 -5.53 -17.62 -19.34
C MET A 14 -6.93 -17.02 -19.39
N SER A 15 -7.97 -17.82 -19.63
CA SER A 15 -9.36 -17.37 -19.57
C SER A 15 -9.72 -16.85 -18.16
N LYS A 16 -9.32 -17.57 -17.10
CA LYS A 16 -9.48 -17.10 -15.71
C LYS A 16 -8.70 -15.83 -15.42
N SER A 17 -7.48 -15.72 -15.96
CA SER A 17 -6.66 -14.52 -15.85
C SER A 17 -7.38 -13.30 -16.44
N SER A 18 -7.92 -13.43 -17.66
CA SER A 18 -8.65 -12.35 -18.34
C SER A 18 -9.91 -11.97 -17.57
N GLN A 19 -10.71 -12.95 -17.15
CA GLN A 19 -11.92 -12.69 -16.37
C GLN A 19 -11.64 -11.94 -15.07
N SER A 20 -10.58 -12.34 -14.34
CA SER A 20 -10.18 -11.65 -13.11
C SER A 20 -9.78 -10.20 -13.37
N LEU A 21 -9.15 -9.91 -14.51
CA LEU A 21 -8.77 -8.54 -14.89
C LEU A 21 -9.98 -7.69 -15.28
N ASP A 22 -10.95 -8.26 -15.99
CA ASP A 22 -12.20 -7.58 -16.34
C ASP A 22 -13.00 -7.23 -15.09
N ASP A 23 -13.14 -8.18 -14.16
CA ASP A 23 -13.82 -7.98 -12.89
C ASP A 23 -13.09 -6.95 -12.02
N ALA A 24 -11.75 -7.00 -11.96
CA ALA A 24 -10.93 -6.00 -11.28
C ALA A 24 -11.21 -4.58 -11.83
N THR A 25 -11.30 -4.46 -13.15
CA THR A 25 -11.58 -3.19 -13.84
C THR A 25 -12.99 -2.67 -13.53
N LEU A 26 -13.97 -3.57 -13.48
CA LEU A 26 -15.35 -3.21 -13.11
C LEU A 26 -15.43 -2.71 -11.66
N LEU A 27 -14.77 -3.39 -10.72
CA LEU A 27 -14.73 -2.97 -9.32
C LEU A 27 -13.99 -1.65 -9.12
N TYR A 28 -12.91 -1.43 -9.86
CA TYR A 28 -12.19 -0.16 -9.87
C TYR A 28 -13.12 0.99 -10.27
N LYS A 29 -13.88 0.83 -11.36
CA LYS A 29 -14.87 1.83 -11.82
C LYS A 29 -15.95 2.10 -10.78
N LYS A 30 -16.26 1.13 -9.92
CA LYS A 30 -17.22 1.25 -8.80
C LYS A 30 -16.58 1.78 -7.51
N SER A 31 -15.33 2.25 -7.54
CA SER A 31 -14.57 2.70 -6.36
C SER A 31 -14.36 1.63 -5.28
N SER A 32 -14.49 0.34 -5.63
CA SER A 32 -14.22 -0.78 -4.74
C SER A 32 -12.77 -1.22 -4.92
N TYR A 33 -11.84 -0.41 -4.40
CA TYR A 33 -10.40 -0.54 -4.68
C TYR A 33 -9.76 -1.77 -4.03
N ASP A 34 -10.14 -2.10 -2.79
CA ASP A 34 -9.59 -3.27 -2.08
C ASP A 34 -9.91 -4.56 -2.83
N SER A 35 -11.18 -4.76 -3.19
CA SER A 35 -11.63 -5.91 -3.97
C SER A 35 -11.08 -5.92 -5.41
N SER A 36 -10.90 -4.73 -6.01
CA SER A 36 -10.24 -4.60 -7.31
C SER A 36 -8.77 -5.03 -7.26
N ALA A 37 -8.02 -4.64 -6.23
CA ALA A 37 -6.62 -4.99 -6.05
C ALA A 37 -6.42 -6.51 -5.89
N SER A 38 -7.30 -7.17 -5.13
CA SER A 38 -7.28 -8.63 -4.99
C SER A 38 -7.47 -9.34 -6.33
N LEU A 39 -8.45 -8.92 -7.14
CA LEU A 39 -8.70 -9.51 -8.46
C LEU A 39 -7.57 -9.23 -9.46
N ALA A 40 -7.00 -8.03 -9.43
CA ALA A 40 -5.84 -7.68 -10.25
C ALA A 40 -4.63 -8.58 -9.93
N TYR A 41 -4.40 -8.88 -8.64
CA TYR A 41 -3.38 -9.85 -8.25
C TYR A 41 -3.68 -11.26 -8.79
N TYR A 42 -4.92 -11.75 -8.68
CA TYR A 42 -5.29 -13.08 -9.18
C TYR A 42 -5.14 -13.20 -10.70
N ALA A 43 -5.41 -12.14 -11.46
CA ALA A 43 -5.13 -12.11 -12.89
C ALA A 43 -3.64 -12.38 -13.16
N VAL A 44 -2.75 -11.61 -12.53
CA VAL A 44 -1.29 -11.78 -12.69
C VAL A 44 -0.83 -13.15 -12.18
N PHE A 45 -1.38 -13.64 -11.07
CA PHE A 45 -1.07 -14.95 -10.52
C PHE A 45 -1.38 -16.07 -11.51
N HIS A 46 -2.55 -16.05 -12.15
CA HIS A 46 -2.94 -17.04 -13.15
C HIS A 46 -2.07 -16.95 -14.42
N ALA A 47 -1.75 -15.74 -14.88
CA ALA A 47 -0.81 -15.56 -15.99
C ALA A 47 0.57 -16.17 -15.70
N ILE A 48 1.09 -15.97 -14.47
CA ILE A 48 2.36 -16.57 -14.04
C ILE A 48 2.25 -18.11 -13.94
N GLN A 49 1.13 -18.64 -13.46
CA GLN A 49 0.91 -20.10 -13.45
C GLN A 49 0.91 -20.68 -14.87
N ALA A 50 0.30 -19.99 -15.84
CA ALA A 50 0.35 -20.39 -17.24
C ALA A 50 1.79 -20.37 -17.78
N LEU A 51 2.55 -19.30 -17.50
CA LEU A 51 3.97 -19.21 -17.88
C LEU A 51 4.79 -20.36 -17.29
N LEU A 52 4.67 -20.64 -16.00
CA LEU A 52 5.39 -21.76 -15.36
C LEU A 52 5.00 -23.11 -15.96
N LEU A 53 3.73 -23.28 -16.34
CA LEU A 53 3.25 -24.50 -16.97
C LEU A 53 3.90 -24.73 -18.34
N THR A 54 4.27 -23.68 -19.08
CA THR A 54 5.05 -23.81 -20.33
C THR A 54 6.45 -24.39 -20.12
N LYS A 55 6.99 -24.29 -18.89
CA LYS A 55 8.25 -24.91 -18.46
C LYS A 55 8.04 -26.26 -17.76
N GLY A 56 6.80 -26.80 -17.78
CA GLY A 56 6.44 -28.04 -17.09
C GLY A 56 6.35 -27.90 -15.57
N LEU A 57 6.33 -26.68 -15.03
CA LEU A 57 6.28 -26.41 -13.59
C LEU A 57 4.86 -26.02 -13.18
N ALA A 58 4.35 -26.60 -12.09
CA ALA A 58 3.03 -26.30 -11.57
C ALA A 58 3.06 -26.19 -10.04
N PHE A 59 2.55 -25.08 -9.52
CA PHE A 59 2.48 -24.82 -8.08
C PHE A 59 1.11 -24.24 -7.71
N SER A 60 0.64 -24.57 -6.51
CA SER A 60 -0.61 -24.05 -5.95
C SER A 60 -0.37 -22.93 -4.93
N LYS A 61 0.77 -22.93 -4.23
CA LYS A 61 1.07 -21.91 -3.21
C LYS A 61 1.63 -20.63 -3.85
N HIS A 62 1.11 -19.47 -3.43
CA HIS A 62 1.55 -18.15 -3.90
C HIS A 62 3.07 -17.93 -3.78
N THR A 63 3.67 -18.34 -2.66
CA THR A 63 5.11 -18.20 -2.42
C THR A 63 5.93 -19.01 -3.42
N GLN A 64 5.48 -20.23 -3.75
CA GLN A 64 6.15 -21.11 -4.71
C GLN A 64 6.02 -20.57 -6.14
N VAL A 65 4.84 -20.08 -6.53
CA VAL A 65 4.61 -19.48 -7.85
C VAL A 65 5.52 -18.26 -8.06
N LYS A 66 5.57 -17.34 -7.09
CA LYS A 66 6.44 -16.15 -7.18
C LYS A 66 7.93 -16.52 -7.23
N GLY A 67 8.36 -17.45 -6.36
CA GLY A 67 9.75 -17.90 -6.31
C GLY A 67 10.19 -18.55 -7.61
N ALA A 68 9.37 -19.44 -8.16
CA ALA A 68 9.64 -20.09 -9.43
C ALA A 68 9.63 -19.10 -10.60
N PHE A 69 8.69 -18.14 -10.63
CA PHE A 69 8.68 -17.09 -11.65
C PHE A 69 9.96 -16.26 -11.66
N ASN A 70 10.40 -15.81 -10.49
CA ASN A 70 11.65 -15.09 -10.34
C ASN A 70 12.82 -15.91 -10.89
N LYS A 71 12.93 -17.18 -10.48
CA LYS A 71 14.04 -18.05 -10.89
C LYS A 71 14.06 -18.32 -12.40
N GLU A 72 12.93 -18.70 -12.97
CA GLU A 72 12.86 -19.24 -14.34
C GLU A 72 12.72 -18.15 -15.41
N PHE A 73 12.20 -16.97 -15.05
CA PHE A 73 11.88 -15.91 -16.02
C PHE A 73 12.58 -14.57 -15.75
N ILE A 74 12.82 -14.19 -14.50
CA ILE A 74 13.47 -12.90 -14.20
C ILE A 74 14.99 -13.05 -14.13
N HIS A 75 15.51 -14.02 -13.38
CA HIS A 75 16.96 -14.24 -13.27
C HIS A 75 17.59 -14.71 -14.58
N THR A 76 16.80 -15.36 -15.44
CA THR A 76 17.21 -15.77 -16.79
C THR A 76 17.22 -14.62 -17.81
N GLY A 77 16.72 -13.44 -17.43
CA GLY A 77 16.68 -12.25 -18.28
C GLY A 77 15.53 -12.21 -19.28
N ILE A 78 14.60 -13.17 -19.23
CA ILE A 78 13.38 -13.16 -20.07
C ILE A 78 12.49 -11.98 -19.69
N PHE A 79 12.45 -11.63 -18.40
CA PHE A 79 11.75 -10.46 -17.87
C PHE A 79 12.71 -9.49 -17.16
N PRO A 80 12.42 -8.18 -17.18
CA PRO A 80 13.18 -7.20 -16.42
C PRO A 80 13.14 -7.46 -14.91
N LYS A 81 14.23 -7.14 -14.21
CA LYS A 81 14.32 -7.29 -12.74
C LYS A 81 13.24 -6.52 -11.97
N SER A 82 12.72 -5.43 -12.53
CA SER A 82 11.65 -4.61 -11.96
C SER A 82 10.34 -5.39 -11.74
N PHE A 83 10.10 -6.46 -12.50
CA PHE A 83 8.90 -7.30 -12.34
C PHE A 83 8.82 -7.99 -10.99
N THR A 84 9.97 -8.23 -10.33
CA THR A 84 10.01 -8.73 -8.94
C THR A 84 9.21 -7.82 -8.02
N GLY A 85 9.50 -6.51 -8.05
CA GLY A 85 8.83 -5.51 -7.22
C GLY A 85 7.36 -5.31 -7.58
N ILE A 86 7.01 -5.45 -8.85
CA ILE A 86 5.61 -5.36 -9.30
C ILE A 86 4.78 -6.52 -8.71
N VAL A 87 5.26 -7.76 -8.85
CA VAL A 87 4.55 -8.95 -8.35
C VAL A 87 4.50 -8.96 -6.82
N GLU A 88 5.57 -8.51 -6.15
CA GLU A 88 5.59 -8.35 -4.70
C GLU A 88 4.60 -7.30 -4.21
N ARG A 89 4.51 -6.15 -4.89
CA ARG A 89 3.55 -5.10 -4.57
C ARG A 89 2.11 -5.58 -4.75
N LEU A 90 1.77 -6.17 -5.89
CA LEU A 90 0.43 -6.73 -6.13
C LEU A 90 0.04 -7.77 -5.07
N PHE A 91 1.00 -8.61 -4.65
CA PHE A 91 0.73 -9.57 -3.58
C PHE A 91 0.46 -8.89 -2.24
N LYS A 92 1.21 -7.84 -1.91
CA LYS A 92 1.00 -7.04 -0.69
C LYS A 92 -0.35 -6.33 -0.74
N ASP A 93 -0.68 -5.67 -1.84
CA ASP A 93 -1.95 -4.95 -2.03
C ASP A 93 -3.14 -5.92 -1.92
N ARG A 94 -3.01 -7.14 -2.42
CA ARG A 94 -4.00 -8.21 -2.21
C ARG A 94 -4.07 -8.67 -0.75
N GLN A 95 -2.95 -8.78 -0.04
CA GLN A 95 -3.00 -9.12 1.40
C GLN A 95 -3.72 -8.04 2.21
N ILE A 96 -3.51 -6.78 1.84
CA ILE A 96 -4.26 -5.65 2.39
C ILE A 96 -5.74 -5.82 2.04
N GLY A 97 -6.10 -6.05 0.77
CA GLY A 97 -7.51 -6.20 0.38
C GLY A 97 -8.24 -7.44 0.95
N ASP A 98 -7.55 -8.57 1.13
CA ASP A 98 -8.16 -9.85 1.53
C ASP A 98 -8.11 -10.15 3.03
N TYR A 99 -7.12 -9.62 3.76
CA TYR A 99 -6.88 -9.99 5.17
C TYR A 99 -6.70 -8.81 6.09
N GLU A 100 -6.27 -7.65 5.59
CA GLU A 100 -6.55 -6.44 6.32
C GLU A 100 -8.04 -6.14 6.05
N TYR A 101 -8.90 -6.42 7.04
CA TYR A 101 -9.93 -5.43 7.27
C TYR A 101 -9.16 -4.13 7.32
N SER A 102 -9.36 -3.27 6.32
CA SER A 102 -8.89 -1.92 6.46
C SER A 102 -9.69 -1.37 7.65
N ASP A 103 -9.12 -1.51 8.85
CA ASP A 103 -9.44 -0.72 10.04
C ASP A 103 -9.41 0.77 9.68
N ALA A 104 -8.92 1.14 8.49
CA ALA A 104 -9.13 2.42 7.85
C ALA A 104 -10.59 2.94 7.88
N LYS A 105 -11.62 2.09 8.04
CA LYS A 105 -13.00 2.56 8.27
C LYS A 105 -13.34 2.86 9.74
N ASP A 106 -12.67 2.23 10.71
CA ASP A 106 -12.92 2.42 12.15
C ASP A 106 -11.82 3.23 12.88
N LYS A 107 -10.66 3.44 12.25
CA LYS A 107 -9.58 4.26 12.79
C LYS A 107 -9.98 5.73 12.75
N HIS A 108 -9.73 6.40 13.86
CA HIS A 108 -9.88 7.83 13.96
C HIS A 108 -9.07 8.53 12.84
N PRO A 109 -9.61 9.57 12.18
CA PRO A 109 -8.95 10.21 11.04
C PRO A 109 -7.49 10.63 11.29
N LEU A 110 -7.14 11.04 12.52
CA LEU A 110 -5.76 11.41 12.88
C LEU A 110 -4.80 10.21 12.93
N GLU A 111 -5.27 9.03 13.31
CA GLU A 111 -4.46 7.81 13.28
C GLU A 111 -4.20 7.41 11.83
N ARG A 112 -5.24 7.46 10.99
CA ARG A 112 -5.13 7.21 9.55
C ARG A 112 -4.18 8.19 8.87
N ALA A 113 -4.22 9.46 9.25
CA ALA A 113 -3.30 10.49 8.76
C ALA A 113 -1.83 10.13 9.06
N SER A 114 -1.58 9.62 10.27
CA SER A 114 -0.25 9.19 10.71
C SER A 114 0.25 7.96 9.93
N ASP A 115 -0.63 6.98 9.71
CA ASP A 115 -0.33 5.76 8.96
C ASP A 115 0.02 6.09 7.50
N LEU A 116 -0.80 6.90 6.84
CA LEU A 116 -0.56 7.34 5.45
C LEU A 116 0.75 8.13 5.32
N HIS A 117 1.07 8.97 6.30
CA HIS A 117 2.32 9.72 6.31
C HIS A 117 3.54 8.78 6.44
N ALA A 118 3.48 7.81 7.35
CA ALA A 118 4.54 6.80 7.50
C ALA A 118 4.74 5.98 6.23
N GLU A 119 3.65 5.59 5.56
CA GLU A 119 3.72 4.83 4.32
C GLU A 119 4.35 5.65 3.18
N PHE A 120 3.93 6.90 3.00
CA PHE A 120 4.52 7.78 2.00
C PHE A 120 6.02 7.99 2.23
N GLU A 121 6.42 8.28 3.48
CA GLU A 121 7.82 8.42 3.86
C GLU A 121 8.59 7.09 3.78
N SER A 122 7.94 5.93 3.71
CA SER A 122 8.66 4.65 3.48
C SER A 122 8.99 4.42 2.01
N ILE A 123 8.18 4.95 1.08
CA ILE A 123 8.34 4.76 -0.35
C ILE A 123 9.48 5.62 -0.90
N HIS A 124 9.67 6.84 -0.37
CA HIS A 124 10.65 7.83 -0.86
C HIS A 124 10.66 7.96 -2.40
N PRO A 125 9.53 8.34 -3.04
CA PRO A 125 9.39 8.29 -4.50
C PRO A 125 10.18 9.37 -5.27
N PHE A 126 10.65 10.44 -4.63
CA PHE A 126 11.32 11.56 -5.28
C PHE A 126 12.81 11.64 -4.92
N ILE A 127 13.61 12.30 -5.79
CA ILE A 127 15.05 12.52 -5.57
C ILE A 127 15.31 13.43 -4.35
N ASP A 128 14.50 14.47 -4.19
CA ASP A 128 14.48 15.38 -3.05
C ASP A 128 13.03 15.82 -2.78
N GLY A 129 12.76 16.30 -1.58
CA GLY A 129 11.50 16.93 -1.21
C GLY A 129 10.47 15.99 -0.60
N ASN A 130 10.78 14.69 -0.45
CA ASN A 130 9.87 13.70 0.15
C ASN A 130 9.29 14.20 1.47
N GLY A 131 10.14 14.57 2.44
CA GLY A 131 9.67 15.10 3.72
C GLY A 131 8.77 16.35 3.63
N ARG A 132 8.99 17.22 2.63
CA ARG A 132 8.16 18.42 2.41
C ARG A 132 6.78 18.03 1.88
N ILE A 133 6.76 17.14 0.89
CA ILE A 133 5.53 16.64 0.27
C ILE A 133 4.74 15.78 1.27
N GLY A 134 5.40 14.91 2.02
CA GLY A 134 4.75 14.04 3.01
C GLY A 134 4.06 14.84 4.11
N ARG A 135 4.69 15.90 4.64
CA ARG A 135 4.05 16.80 5.61
C ARG A 135 2.92 17.64 5.01
N LEU A 136 3.04 18.03 3.74
CA LEU A 136 1.96 18.72 3.03
C LEU A 136 0.74 17.81 2.86
N LEU A 137 0.95 16.56 2.42
CA LEU A 137 -0.10 15.56 2.28
C LEU A 137 -0.76 15.24 3.63
N LEU A 138 0.03 15.11 4.70
CA LEU A 138 -0.47 14.95 6.06
C LEU A 138 -1.41 16.10 6.45
N SER A 139 -0.97 17.35 6.26
CA SER A 139 -1.79 18.53 6.56
C SER A 139 -3.06 18.60 5.71
N ILE A 140 -2.98 18.29 4.42
CA ILE A 140 -4.15 18.25 3.53
C ILE A 140 -5.16 17.20 4.02
N PHE A 141 -4.68 16.02 4.41
CA PHE A 141 -5.53 14.95 4.90
C PHE A 141 -6.25 15.35 6.20
N THR A 142 -5.55 15.92 7.18
CA THR A 142 -6.19 16.32 8.45
C THR A 142 -7.22 17.43 8.23
N MET A 143 -6.91 18.43 7.39
CA MET A 143 -7.85 19.49 7.04
C MET A 143 -9.10 18.97 6.33
N LYS A 144 -8.96 18.02 5.40
CA LYS A 144 -10.11 17.38 4.74
C LYS A 144 -11.04 16.64 5.69
N ASN A 145 -10.53 16.23 6.86
CA ASN A 145 -11.31 15.54 7.88
C ASN A 145 -11.74 16.46 9.04
N GLY A 146 -11.62 17.79 8.89
CA GLY A 146 -12.10 18.77 9.88
C GLY A 146 -11.14 19.06 11.03
N TYR A 147 -9.87 18.63 10.94
CA TYR A 147 -8.84 18.91 11.94
C TYR A 147 -7.89 20.00 11.46
N CYS A 148 -7.18 20.62 12.41
CA CYS A 148 -6.12 21.58 12.10
C CYS A 148 -4.99 20.93 11.26
N PRO A 149 -4.29 21.71 10.42
CA PRO A 149 -3.10 21.23 9.74
C PRO A 149 -2.02 20.86 10.76
N VAL A 150 -1.29 19.77 10.48
CA VAL A 150 -0.24 19.30 11.38
C VAL A 150 1.06 20.00 11.06
N ILE A 151 1.43 20.98 11.89
CA ILE A 151 2.67 21.74 11.75
C ILE A 151 3.65 21.25 12.80
N ILE A 152 4.75 20.61 12.36
CA ILE A 152 5.79 20.12 13.28
C ILE A 152 6.74 21.27 13.62
N PRO A 153 6.79 21.75 14.88
CA PRO A 153 7.65 22.85 15.27
C PRO A 153 9.14 22.48 15.12
N PRO A 154 10.03 23.44 14.81
CA PRO A 154 11.46 23.19 14.69
C PRO A 154 12.06 22.45 15.91
N ILE A 155 11.60 22.79 17.12
CA ILE A 155 12.05 22.18 18.38
C ILE A 155 11.71 20.68 18.48
N ARG A 156 10.65 20.20 17.80
CA ARG A 156 10.22 18.80 17.79
C ARG A 156 10.74 18.01 16.58
N ARG A 157 11.59 18.61 15.73
CA ARG A 157 12.11 17.92 14.53
C ARG A 157 12.90 16.66 14.86
N ALA A 158 13.73 16.71 15.90
CA ALA A 158 14.51 15.54 16.32
C ALA A 158 13.60 14.38 16.77
N GLU A 159 12.56 14.69 17.55
CA GLU A 159 11.53 13.74 17.98
C GLU A 159 10.79 13.14 16.78
N TYR A 160 10.38 13.97 15.81
CA TYR A 160 9.75 13.55 14.58
C TYR A 160 10.61 12.60 13.73
N ILE A 161 11.88 12.95 13.51
CA ILE A 161 12.80 12.11 12.74
C ILE A 161 13.00 10.77 13.46
N SER A 162 13.17 10.78 14.79
CA SER A 162 13.29 9.57 15.60
C SER A 162 12.02 8.70 15.52
N ALA A 163 10.84 9.31 15.58
CA ALA A 163 9.57 8.62 15.44
C ALA A 163 9.42 7.97 14.05
N LEU A 164 9.79 8.67 12.98
CA LEU A 164 9.82 8.11 11.61
C LEU A 164 10.83 6.97 11.46
N GLN A 165 12.00 7.04 12.11
CA GLN A 165 12.95 5.92 12.07
C GLN A 165 12.40 4.66 12.75
N LYS A 166 11.54 4.82 13.74
CA LYS A 166 10.87 3.69 14.43
C LYS A 166 9.77 3.05 13.59
N THR A 167 9.13 3.79 12.68
CA THR A 167 8.12 3.21 11.78
C THR A 167 8.73 2.19 10.82
N ASN A 168 9.99 2.38 10.41
CA ASN A 168 10.75 1.39 9.64
C ASN A 168 10.94 0.05 10.39
N LYS A 169 10.89 0.07 11.74
CA LYS A 169 10.90 -1.11 12.60
C LYS A 169 9.49 -1.65 12.91
N ARG A 170 8.47 -1.20 12.15
CA ARG A 170 7.04 -1.51 12.31
C ARG A 170 6.39 -0.97 13.60
N ASP A 171 7.02 -0.02 14.28
CA ASP A 171 6.39 0.70 15.40
C ASP A 171 5.82 2.04 14.93
N LEU A 172 4.49 2.08 14.74
CA LEU A 172 3.76 3.28 14.34
C LEU A 172 3.33 4.15 15.53
N ASN A 173 3.38 3.64 16.75
CA ASN A 173 2.80 4.30 17.91
C ASN A 173 3.55 5.59 18.24
N ALA A 174 4.89 5.58 18.16
CA ALA A 174 5.69 6.77 18.40
C ALA A 174 5.32 7.94 17.48
N LEU A 175 5.09 7.66 16.19
CA LEU A 175 4.67 8.69 15.23
C LEU A 175 3.23 9.15 15.48
N ARG A 176 2.31 8.22 15.70
CA ARG A 176 0.90 8.54 16.02
C ARG A 176 0.82 9.45 17.24
N THR A 177 1.44 9.06 18.36
CA THR A 177 1.42 9.84 19.60
C THR A 177 1.98 11.25 19.39
N LEU A 178 3.09 11.39 18.66
CA LEU A 178 3.66 12.68 18.32
C LEU A 178 2.67 13.54 17.53
N LEU A 179 2.14 13.04 16.41
CA LEU A 179 1.26 13.82 15.54
C LEU A 179 -0.05 14.20 16.25
N LEU A 180 -0.63 13.29 17.03
CA LEU A 180 -1.81 13.59 17.85
C LEU A 180 -1.51 14.66 18.91
N SER A 181 -0.35 14.61 19.56
CA SER A 181 0.04 15.62 20.56
C SER A 181 0.18 17.01 19.93
N VAL A 182 0.72 17.11 18.71
CA VAL A 182 0.83 18.39 17.97
C VAL A 182 -0.57 18.96 17.70
N VAL A 183 -1.49 18.14 17.19
CA VAL A 183 -2.88 18.58 16.94
C VAL A 183 -3.56 19.03 18.24
N TYR A 184 -3.37 18.29 19.33
CA TYR A 184 -3.93 18.62 20.63
C TYR A 184 -3.40 19.95 21.19
N GLU A 185 -2.08 20.19 21.09
CA GLU A 185 -1.44 21.44 21.51
C GLU A 185 -1.98 22.66 20.74
N GLU A 186 -2.21 22.51 19.43
CA GLU A 186 -2.81 23.55 18.58
C GLU A 186 -4.27 23.81 18.98
N MET A 187 -5.08 22.77 19.16
CA MET A 187 -6.46 22.91 19.62
C MET A 187 -6.56 23.60 20.99
N LYS A 188 -5.64 23.28 21.91
CA LYS A 188 -5.56 23.92 23.23
C LYS A 188 -5.17 25.40 23.12
N SER A 189 -4.28 25.73 22.19
CA SER A 189 -3.88 27.11 21.93
C SER A 189 -5.03 27.92 21.34
N LEU A 190 -5.80 27.33 20.42
CA LEU A 190 -7.02 27.93 19.88
C LEU A 190 -8.07 28.16 20.97
N LEU A 191 -8.30 27.18 21.86
CA LEU A 191 -9.26 27.32 22.95
C LEU A 191 -8.91 28.49 23.88
N LYS A 192 -7.62 28.60 24.28
CA LYS A 192 -7.13 29.73 25.10
C LYS A 192 -7.33 31.08 24.41
N LEU A 193 -7.12 31.13 23.09
CA LEU A 193 -7.35 32.35 22.31
C LEU A 193 -8.83 32.74 22.34
N VAL A 194 -9.74 31.79 22.10
CA VAL A 194 -11.18 32.03 22.17
C VAL A 194 -11.59 32.50 23.57
N GLU A 195 -11.12 31.85 24.63
CA GLU A 195 -11.38 32.27 26.02
C GLU A 195 -10.91 33.70 26.33
N SER A 196 -9.82 34.15 25.70
CA SER A 196 -9.30 35.51 25.87
C SER A 196 -10.13 36.58 25.15
N LEU A 197 -10.87 36.19 24.10
CA LEU A 197 -11.70 37.10 23.29
C LEU A 197 -13.13 37.26 23.81
N VAL A 198 -13.58 36.34 24.68
CA VAL A 198 -14.92 36.33 25.27
C VAL A 198 -14.97 37.06 26.63
N LYS A 199 -13.82 37.55 27.11
CA LYS A 199 -13.71 38.46 28.25
C LYS A 199 -13.73 39.91 27.79
#